data_AF-A0A1P8B8B8-F1
#
_entry.id   AF-A0A1P8B8B8-F1
#
_cell.length_a   1.000
_cell.length_b   1.000
_cell.length_c   1.000
_cell.angle_alpha   90.00
_cell.angle_beta   90.00
_cell.angle_gamma   90.00
#
_symmetry.space_group_name_H-M   'P 1'
#
loop_
_entity.id
_entity.type
_entity.pdbx_description
1 polymer ?
#
loop_
_entity_poly.entity_id
_entity_poly.type
_entity_poly.pdbx_seq_one_letter_code
_entity_poly.pdbx_strand_id
1 'polypeptide(L)'
;MEEAFDGPNHGVLMQGINDLGGARIDLQGGSYLISRPLRFPSAGAGNLLISGGTLRASNDFPVDRYLIELKDESSKLQYIFEYITLRDLLIDCNYRGGAIAVINSLRTSIDNCYITRFGDTNGILVKSGHETYIRNSFLGQHITAGGDRGERSFSGTAINLMGNDNAVTDTVIFSARIGVMVSGQANLLSGVHCYNKATGFGGTGIYLRLPGLTQNRIVNSYLDYTGIVAEDPVQLQISGTFFLGDAFILLKSIAGYIRGVSIVDNMFSGSGHGVQIVQLDQRNTAFDDVGQVVVDRNSVNGMVEKSTVARGSVDGNGTSWTVDFNPVLLFPDLINHVQYTLVASEAGVFPLHALRNVSDNRVVVETNAPVTGTVYVTVNQGV
;
A
#
# COMPACT_ATOMS: atom_id res chain seq x y z
N MET A 1 7.18 -27.74 -22.55
CA MET A 1 7.75 -26.40 -22.31
C MET A 1 8.98 -26.19 -23.18
N GLU A 2 9.90 -27.15 -23.25
CA GLU A 2 11.02 -27.16 -24.21
C GLU A 2 10.59 -26.92 -25.66
N GLU A 3 9.55 -27.61 -26.14
CA GLU A 3 9.02 -27.41 -27.51
C GLU A 3 8.60 -25.97 -27.82
N ALA A 4 8.22 -25.16 -26.81
CA ALA A 4 7.86 -23.75 -27.02
C ALA A 4 9.08 -22.85 -27.23
N PHE A 5 10.27 -23.32 -26.83
CA PHE A 5 11.55 -22.61 -26.92
C PHE A 5 12.33 -22.93 -28.20
N ASP A 6 12.01 -24.05 -28.86
CA ASP A 6 12.69 -24.55 -30.06
C ASP A 6 12.10 -24.00 -31.39
N GLY A 7 11.26 -22.97 -31.31
CA GLY A 7 10.65 -22.31 -32.48
C GLY A 7 11.61 -21.36 -33.23
N PRO A 8 11.28 -20.96 -34.48
CA PRO A 8 12.07 -19.96 -35.20
C PRO A 8 12.08 -18.62 -34.45
N ASN A 9 13.20 -17.89 -34.49
CA ASN A 9 13.28 -16.55 -33.90
C ASN A 9 12.42 -15.58 -34.72
N HIS A 10 11.42 -14.95 -34.08
CA HIS A 10 10.41 -14.14 -34.75
C HIS A 10 10.64 -12.62 -34.70
N GLY A 11 11.72 -12.13 -34.10
CA GLY A 11 11.94 -10.69 -34.03
C GLY A 11 12.91 -10.21 -32.95
N VAL A 12 12.67 -8.98 -32.46
CA VAL A 12 13.54 -8.28 -31.50
C VAL A 12 12.76 -7.97 -30.23
N LEU A 13 13.11 -8.67 -29.14
CA LEU A 13 12.84 -8.25 -27.77
C LEU A 13 14.11 -7.56 -27.21
N MET A 14 14.19 -7.33 -25.90
CA MET A 14 15.40 -6.85 -25.25
C MET A 14 16.62 -7.69 -25.64
N GLN A 15 17.79 -7.07 -25.69
CA GLN A 15 19.02 -7.73 -26.11
C GLN A 15 19.25 -9.03 -25.32
N GLY A 16 19.41 -10.14 -26.05
CA GLY A 16 19.61 -11.47 -25.47
C GLY A 16 18.32 -12.24 -25.16
N ILE A 17 17.14 -11.68 -25.49
CA ILE A 17 15.84 -12.33 -25.34
C ILE A 17 15.29 -12.72 -26.72
N ASN A 18 15.07 -14.03 -26.91
CA ASN A 18 14.45 -14.61 -28.10
C ASN A 18 12.93 -14.41 -28.08
N ASP A 19 12.38 -13.95 -29.19
CA ASP A 19 10.93 -13.83 -29.39
C ASP A 19 10.35 -15.19 -29.80
N LEU A 20 9.52 -15.79 -28.93
CA LEU A 20 8.87 -17.07 -29.18
C LEU A 20 7.62 -16.95 -30.07
N GLY A 21 7.36 -15.79 -30.68
CA GLY A 21 6.30 -15.60 -31.67
C GLY A 21 4.87 -15.71 -31.11
N GLY A 22 4.70 -15.52 -29.80
CA GLY A 22 3.40 -15.62 -29.13
C GLY A 22 3.01 -17.07 -28.82
N ALA A 23 3.99 -17.94 -28.61
CA ALA A 23 3.78 -19.32 -28.21
C ALA A 23 2.85 -19.42 -26.98
N ARG A 24 2.04 -20.48 -26.95
CA ARG A 24 1.01 -20.70 -25.92
C ARG A 24 1.14 -22.08 -25.30
N ILE A 25 1.10 -22.11 -23.98
CA ILE A 25 0.94 -23.32 -23.18
C ILE A 25 -0.47 -23.27 -22.60
N ASP A 26 -1.39 -23.98 -23.24
CA ASP A 26 -2.78 -24.09 -22.82
C ASP A 26 -2.97 -25.35 -21.96
N LEU A 27 -3.43 -25.17 -20.73
CA LEU A 27 -3.71 -26.25 -19.79
C LEU A 27 -5.10 -26.90 -20.03
N GLN A 28 -5.87 -26.39 -21.00
CA GLN A 28 -7.13 -26.94 -21.51
C GLN A 28 -8.22 -27.21 -20.45
N GLY A 29 -8.25 -26.40 -19.41
CA GLY A 29 -9.12 -26.56 -18.25
C GLY A 29 -8.74 -27.74 -17.33
N GLY A 30 -7.63 -28.41 -17.59
CA GLY A 30 -7.17 -29.57 -16.83
C GLY A 30 -6.74 -29.23 -15.40
N SER A 31 -6.64 -30.26 -14.56
CA SER A 31 -6.10 -30.16 -13.20
C SER A 31 -4.85 -31.02 -13.06
N TYR A 32 -3.71 -30.36 -12.88
CA TYR A 32 -2.39 -30.97 -12.91
C TYR A 32 -1.77 -30.97 -11.51
N LEU A 33 -1.43 -32.16 -11.02
CA LEU A 33 -0.66 -32.33 -9.79
C LEU A 33 0.83 -32.29 -10.13
N ILE A 34 1.57 -31.35 -9.55
CA ILE A 34 3.01 -31.18 -9.79
C ILE A 34 3.80 -31.34 -8.49
N SER A 35 4.92 -32.06 -8.56
CA SER A 35 5.87 -32.24 -7.44
C SER A 35 7.13 -31.39 -7.59
N ARG A 36 7.24 -30.63 -8.68
CA ARG A 36 8.39 -29.77 -8.99
C ARG A 36 7.91 -28.49 -9.67
N PRO A 37 8.63 -27.36 -9.52
CA PRO A 37 8.31 -26.12 -10.21
C PRO A 37 8.26 -26.24 -11.73
N LEU A 38 7.31 -25.55 -12.34
CA LEU A 38 7.33 -25.27 -13.78
C LEU A 38 8.34 -24.13 -14.01
N ARG A 39 9.39 -24.45 -14.75
CA ARG A 39 10.52 -23.56 -15.06
C ARG A 39 10.74 -23.51 -16.55
N PHE A 40 11.09 -22.33 -17.04
CA PHE A 40 11.50 -22.19 -18.43
C PHE A 40 12.84 -22.91 -18.65
N PRO A 41 13.06 -23.55 -19.81
CA PRO A 41 14.25 -24.38 -20.06
C PRO A 41 15.57 -23.60 -19.98
N SER A 42 15.55 -22.32 -20.37
CA SER A 42 16.70 -21.41 -20.31
C SER A 42 16.24 -19.96 -20.15
N ALA A 43 17.10 -19.09 -19.62
CA ALA A 43 16.94 -17.65 -19.79
C ALA A 43 16.96 -17.21 -21.26
N GLY A 44 16.56 -15.96 -21.49
CA GLY A 44 16.65 -15.30 -22.80
C GLY A 44 15.47 -15.62 -23.71
N ALA A 45 14.26 -15.69 -23.17
CA ALA A 45 13.06 -15.91 -23.98
C ALA A 45 11.89 -15.02 -23.56
N GLY A 46 11.01 -14.71 -24.51
CA GLY A 46 9.86 -13.87 -24.25
C GLY A 46 8.71 -14.11 -25.21
N ASN A 47 7.65 -13.32 -25.07
CA ASN A 47 6.42 -13.46 -25.87
C ASN A 47 5.79 -14.86 -25.74
N LEU A 48 5.48 -15.26 -24.49
CA LEU A 48 4.88 -16.55 -24.14
C LEU A 48 3.66 -16.37 -23.23
N LEU A 49 2.61 -17.13 -23.49
CA LEU A 49 1.41 -17.22 -22.65
C LEU A 49 1.28 -18.62 -22.02
N ILE A 50 1.01 -18.69 -20.71
CA ILE A 50 0.53 -19.89 -20.02
C ILE A 50 -0.88 -19.63 -19.52
N SER A 51 -1.85 -20.48 -19.87
CA SER A 51 -3.24 -20.22 -19.52
C SER A 51 -4.14 -21.44 -19.31
N GLY A 52 -5.28 -21.19 -18.64
CA GLY A 52 -6.48 -22.01 -18.75
C GLY A 52 -6.43 -23.35 -18.03
N GLY A 53 -6.25 -23.38 -16.70
CA GLY A 53 -6.26 -24.64 -15.96
C GLY A 53 -5.90 -24.51 -14.48
N THR A 54 -5.74 -25.65 -13.82
CA THR A 54 -5.42 -25.75 -12.39
C THR A 54 -4.06 -26.42 -12.18
N LEU A 55 -3.17 -25.76 -11.43
CA LEU A 55 -1.92 -26.34 -10.93
C LEU A 55 -2.04 -26.59 -9.43
N ARG A 56 -1.75 -27.83 -8.99
CA ARG A 56 -1.77 -28.24 -7.58
C ARG A 56 -0.40 -28.74 -7.17
N ALA A 57 0.11 -28.22 -6.06
CA ALA A 57 1.30 -28.79 -5.43
C ALA A 57 0.95 -30.15 -4.80
N SER A 58 1.76 -31.16 -5.09
CA SER A 58 1.70 -32.44 -4.39
C SER A 58 2.16 -32.32 -2.93
N ASN A 59 1.93 -33.35 -2.13
CA ASN A 59 2.34 -33.37 -0.72
C ASN A 59 3.87 -33.31 -0.53
N ASP A 60 4.64 -33.71 -1.54
CA ASP A 60 6.11 -33.70 -1.57
C ASP A 60 6.71 -32.48 -2.31
N PHE A 61 5.89 -31.59 -2.89
CA PHE A 61 6.36 -30.39 -3.59
C PHE A 61 7.22 -29.51 -2.66
N PRO A 62 8.41 -29.00 -3.01
CA PRO A 62 9.30 -28.30 -2.06
C PRO A 62 8.69 -27.07 -1.35
N VAL A 63 9.02 -26.85 -0.07
CA VAL A 63 8.49 -25.70 0.73
C VAL A 63 9.12 -24.35 0.40
N ASP A 64 10.29 -24.36 -0.21
CA ASP A 64 11.16 -23.21 -0.48
C ASP A 64 11.12 -22.79 -1.95
N ARG A 65 10.10 -23.25 -2.69
CA ARG A 65 9.98 -23.07 -4.16
C ARG A 65 8.62 -22.52 -4.53
N TYR A 66 8.46 -22.17 -5.81
CA TYR A 66 7.21 -21.66 -6.38
C TYR A 66 6.69 -22.61 -7.46
N LEU A 67 5.36 -22.74 -7.60
CA LEU A 67 4.77 -23.63 -8.62
C LEU A 67 5.16 -23.19 -10.04
N ILE A 68 5.25 -21.88 -10.28
CA ILE A 68 5.81 -21.29 -11.51
C ILE A 68 7.02 -20.42 -11.13
N GLU A 69 8.17 -20.68 -11.75
CA GLU A 69 9.41 -19.94 -11.51
C GLU A 69 9.93 -19.34 -12.82
N LEU A 70 9.73 -18.03 -13.01
CA LEU A 70 10.44 -17.23 -14.01
C LEU A 70 11.76 -16.77 -13.40
N LYS A 71 12.72 -17.70 -13.31
CA LYS A 71 14.06 -17.43 -12.77
C LYS A 71 15.14 -18.30 -13.43
N ASP A 72 16.33 -17.72 -13.57
CA ASP A 72 17.55 -18.42 -13.94
C ASP A 72 18.74 -17.68 -13.31
N GLU A 73 19.30 -18.27 -12.25
CA GLU A 73 20.42 -17.69 -11.49
C GLU A 73 21.77 -17.85 -12.19
N SER A 74 21.85 -18.71 -13.22
CA SER A 74 23.07 -18.92 -13.99
C SER A 74 23.24 -17.89 -15.12
N SER A 75 22.15 -17.21 -15.47
CA SER A 75 22.15 -16.21 -16.53
C SER A 75 22.92 -14.95 -16.13
N LYS A 76 23.66 -14.40 -17.10
CA LYS A 76 24.36 -13.11 -16.99
C LYS A 76 23.56 -11.95 -17.58
N LEU A 77 22.37 -12.22 -18.11
CA LEU A 77 21.51 -11.17 -18.66
C LEU A 77 20.95 -10.31 -17.53
N GLN A 78 20.85 -9.01 -17.78
CA GLN A 78 20.19 -8.08 -16.86
C GLN A 78 18.71 -8.44 -16.69
N TYR A 79 18.05 -8.80 -17.80
CA TYR A 79 16.70 -9.32 -17.82
C TYR A 79 16.67 -10.66 -18.54
N ILE A 80 16.01 -11.64 -17.94
CA ILE A 80 16.05 -13.03 -18.40
C ILE A 80 14.77 -13.47 -19.13
N PHE A 81 13.65 -12.80 -18.87
CA PHE A 81 12.40 -13.01 -19.58
C PHE A 81 11.72 -11.68 -19.87
N GLU A 82 10.99 -11.60 -20.99
CA GLU A 82 10.22 -10.42 -21.36
C GLU A 82 8.86 -10.81 -21.93
N TYR A 83 7.83 -10.02 -21.62
CA TYR A 83 6.50 -10.19 -22.22
C TYR A 83 5.93 -11.60 -21.98
N ILE A 84 6.03 -12.05 -20.73
CA ILE A 84 5.45 -13.31 -20.27
C ILE A 84 4.07 -13.05 -19.68
N THR A 85 3.09 -13.87 -20.07
CA THR A 85 1.72 -13.77 -19.55
C THR A 85 1.33 -15.07 -18.87
N LEU A 86 0.86 -14.98 -17.62
CA LEU A 86 0.21 -16.03 -16.86
C LEU A 86 -1.25 -15.64 -16.67
N ARG A 87 -2.19 -16.42 -17.20
CA ARG A 87 -3.59 -15.99 -17.27
C ARG A 87 -4.61 -17.10 -17.04
N ASP A 88 -5.72 -16.81 -16.38
CA ASP A 88 -6.85 -17.75 -16.23
C ASP A 88 -6.40 -19.06 -15.51
N LEU A 89 -5.58 -18.91 -14.47
CA LEU A 89 -4.99 -20.02 -13.72
C LEU A 89 -5.58 -20.12 -12.31
N LEU A 90 -5.94 -21.33 -11.90
CA LEU A 90 -6.07 -21.67 -10.49
C LEU A 90 -4.74 -22.29 -10.02
N ILE A 91 -4.11 -21.68 -9.01
CA ILE A 91 -2.88 -22.19 -8.42
C ILE A 91 -3.13 -22.51 -6.96
N ASP A 92 -2.97 -23.78 -6.62
CA ASP A 92 -3.21 -24.31 -5.30
C ASP A 92 -1.91 -24.87 -4.76
N CYS A 93 -1.27 -24.11 -3.88
CA CYS A 93 0.06 -24.44 -3.40
C CYS A 93 0.03 -25.49 -2.27
N ASN A 94 -1.13 -25.99 -1.84
CA ASN A 94 -1.26 -27.07 -0.86
C ASN A 94 -0.47 -26.87 0.46
N TYR A 95 -0.32 -25.61 0.89
CA TYR A 95 0.52 -25.10 1.98
C TYR A 95 2.02 -25.42 1.83
N ARG A 96 2.48 -25.58 0.58
CA ARG A 96 3.85 -25.90 0.18
C ARG A 96 4.36 -24.80 -0.77
N GLY A 97 5.38 -24.07 -0.35
CA GLY A 97 5.99 -23.05 -1.21
C GLY A 97 5.04 -21.93 -1.60
N GLY A 98 5.43 -21.15 -2.61
CA GLY A 98 4.66 -20.05 -3.17
C GLY A 98 4.04 -20.40 -4.53
N ALA A 99 3.25 -19.49 -5.11
CA ALA A 99 2.59 -19.75 -6.39
C ALA A 99 3.47 -19.36 -7.58
N ILE A 100 3.83 -18.07 -7.68
CA ILE A 100 4.54 -17.52 -8.82
C ILE A 100 5.75 -16.72 -8.33
N ALA A 101 6.92 -16.98 -8.88
CA ALA A 101 8.09 -16.13 -8.73
C ALA A 101 8.48 -15.51 -10.09
N VAL A 102 8.55 -14.19 -10.13
CA VAL A 102 9.02 -13.39 -11.26
C VAL A 102 10.33 -12.72 -10.85
N ILE A 103 11.44 -13.14 -11.44
CA ILE A 103 12.78 -12.67 -11.07
C ILE A 103 13.50 -12.13 -12.30
N ASN A 104 14.09 -10.94 -12.21
CA ASN A 104 14.85 -10.30 -13.29
C ASN A 104 14.09 -10.31 -14.64
N SER A 105 12.79 -10.07 -14.63
CA SER A 105 11.95 -10.13 -15.84
C SER A 105 11.36 -8.77 -16.17
N LEU A 106 11.00 -8.55 -17.44
CA LEU A 106 10.34 -7.34 -17.94
C LEU A 106 8.93 -7.64 -18.42
N ARG A 107 8.01 -6.70 -18.22
CA ARG A 107 6.69 -6.68 -18.90
C ARG A 107 5.89 -7.97 -18.67
N THR A 108 5.88 -8.45 -17.43
CA THR A 108 5.20 -9.70 -17.08
C THR A 108 3.76 -9.41 -16.66
N SER A 109 2.80 -10.15 -17.20
CA SER A 109 1.39 -10.06 -16.83
C SER A 109 0.96 -11.29 -16.03
N ILE A 110 0.35 -11.08 -14.87
CA ILE A 110 -0.35 -12.11 -14.08
C ILE A 110 -1.81 -11.65 -13.98
N ASP A 111 -2.72 -12.35 -14.65
CA ASP A 111 -4.07 -11.86 -14.93
C ASP A 111 -5.14 -12.92 -14.71
N ASN A 112 -6.23 -12.57 -14.01
CA ASN A 112 -7.35 -13.48 -13.76
C ASN A 112 -6.91 -14.81 -13.12
N CYS A 113 -6.06 -14.74 -12.08
CA CYS A 113 -5.57 -15.91 -11.36
C CYS A 113 -6.28 -16.06 -10.01
N TYR A 114 -6.58 -17.30 -9.63
CA TYR A 114 -7.06 -17.67 -8.28
C TYR A 114 -5.95 -18.45 -7.56
N ILE A 115 -5.26 -17.80 -6.62
CA ILE A 115 -4.06 -18.33 -5.95
C ILE A 115 -4.36 -18.61 -4.49
N THR A 116 -4.17 -19.84 -4.05
CA THR A 116 -4.52 -20.25 -2.68
C THR A 116 -3.51 -21.16 -2.03
N ARG A 117 -3.58 -21.25 -0.69
CA ARG A 117 -2.83 -22.22 0.11
C ARG A 117 -1.32 -22.15 -0.09
N PHE A 118 -0.74 -20.96 -0.30
CA PHE A 118 0.73 -20.82 -0.19
C PHE A 118 1.19 -21.05 1.26
N GLY A 119 2.43 -21.51 1.42
CA GLY A 119 3.02 -21.79 2.73
C GLY A 119 3.36 -20.53 3.51
N ASP A 120 4.33 -20.63 4.43
CA ASP A 120 4.89 -19.47 5.14
C ASP A 120 5.87 -18.70 4.25
N THR A 121 5.35 -18.17 3.14
CA THR A 121 6.10 -17.50 2.06
C THR A 121 5.16 -16.59 1.27
N ASN A 122 5.44 -16.34 -0.01
CA ASN A 122 4.67 -15.46 -0.88
C ASN A 122 3.70 -16.24 -1.79
N GLY A 123 2.50 -15.70 -2.00
CA GLY A 123 1.65 -16.12 -3.13
C GLY A 123 2.35 -15.77 -4.45
N ILE A 124 2.57 -14.47 -4.69
CA ILE A 124 3.39 -13.96 -5.79
C ILE A 124 4.61 -13.23 -5.22
N LEU A 125 5.79 -13.60 -5.72
CA LEU A 125 7.04 -12.86 -5.51
C LEU A 125 7.45 -12.20 -6.82
N VAL A 126 7.64 -10.88 -6.79
CA VAL A 126 8.31 -10.12 -7.84
C VAL A 126 9.61 -9.58 -7.26
N LYS A 127 10.75 -9.91 -7.88
CA LYS A 127 12.07 -9.51 -7.38
C LYS A 127 12.97 -9.06 -8.51
N SER A 128 13.47 -7.84 -8.40
CA SER A 128 14.16 -7.17 -9.50
C SER A 128 13.26 -7.14 -10.76
N GLY A 129 13.79 -6.73 -11.91
CA GLY A 129 12.93 -6.54 -13.09
C GLY A 129 12.07 -5.28 -12.97
N HIS A 130 11.29 -5.01 -14.02
CA HIS A 130 10.39 -3.86 -14.10
C HIS A 130 9.09 -4.28 -14.80
N GLU A 131 8.02 -3.50 -14.61
CA GLU A 131 6.78 -3.62 -15.39
C GLU A 131 6.07 -4.97 -15.19
N THR A 132 6.03 -5.50 -13.97
CA THR A 132 5.16 -6.63 -13.64
C THR A 132 3.76 -6.15 -13.26
N TYR A 133 2.74 -6.57 -14.00
CA TYR A 133 1.34 -6.21 -13.78
C TYR A 133 0.54 -7.40 -13.28
N ILE A 134 0.05 -7.29 -12.05
CA ILE A 134 -0.82 -8.26 -11.39
C ILE A 134 -2.23 -7.69 -11.40
N ARG A 135 -3.19 -8.36 -12.05
CA ARG A 135 -4.53 -7.81 -12.22
C ARG A 135 -5.66 -8.83 -12.19
N ASN A 136 -6.87 -8.37 -11.87
CA ASN A 136 -8.10 -9.16 -11.88
C ASN A 136 -8.01 -10.47 -11.08
N SER A 137 -7.17 -10.52 -10.04
CA SER A 137 -6.78 -11.77 -9.40
C SER A 137 -7.30 -11.86 -7.97
N PHE A 138 -7.34 -13.09 -7.46
CA PHE A 138 -7.76 -13.41 -6.10
C PHE A 138 -6.66 -14.22 -5.43
N LEU A 139 -6.16 -13.76 -4.29
CA LEU A 139 -5.05 -14.40 -3.59
C LEU A 139 -5.33 -14.56 -2.11
N GLY A 140 -5.15 -15.75 -1.57
CA GLY A 140 -5.19 -15.91 -0.12
C GLY A 140 -4.54 -17.16 0.43
N GLN A 141 -3.91 -17.03 1.59
CA GLN A 141 -3.22 -18.17 2.22
C GLN A 141 -4.25 -19.23 2.63
N HIS A 142 -5.38 -18.80 3.20
CA HIS A 142 -6.45 -19.68 3.65
C HIS A 142 -7.77 -19.34 2.97
N ILE A 143 -8.52 -20.33 2.49
CA ILE A 143 -9.79 -20.11 1.78
C ILE A 143 -10.90 -19.86 2.79
N THR A 144 -11.10 -18.59 3.15
CA THR A 144 -12.11 -18.14 4.13
C THR A 144 -12.65 -16.76 3.72
N ALA A 145 -13.81 -16.37 4.26
CA ALA A 145 -14.47 -15.09 3.99
C ALA A 145 -14.54 -14.20 5.25
N GLY A 146 -13.55 -14.33 6.16
CA GLY A 146 -13.52 -13.66 7.46
C GLY A 146 -14.07 -14.51 8.61
N GLY A 147 -13.77 -14.10 9.85
CA GLY A 147 -14.25 -14.77 11.08
C GLY A 147 -13.61 -16.15 11.35
N ASP A 148 -12.49 -16.46 10.70
CA ASP A 148 -11.81 -17.74 10.87
C ASP A 148 -11.12 -17.82 12.24
N ARG A 149 -11.36 -18.90 13.00
CA ARG A 149 -10.79 -19.08 14.35
C ARG A 149 -9.25 -19.18 14.33
N GLY A 150 -8.66 -19.59 13.21
CA GLY A 150 -7.22 -19.70 12.97
C GLY A 150 -6.59 -18.42 12.39
N GLU A 151 -7.33 -17.33 12.20
CA GLU A 151 -6.79 -16.12 11.57
C GLU A 151 -5.51 -15.58 12.24
N ARG A 152 -5.41 -15.71 13.56
CA ARG A 152 -4.23 -15.31 14.33
C ARG A 152 -2.95 -16.04 13.90
N SER A 153 -3.06 -17.25 13.32
CA SER A 153 -1.91 -18.03 12.84
C SER A 153 -1.57 -17.79 11.37
N PHE A 154 -2.35 -17.00 10.63
CA PHE A 154 -2.02 -16.67 9.24
C PHE A 154 -0.66 -15.96 9.21
N SER A 155 0.20 -16.36 8.27
CA SER A 155 1.63 -16.07 8.31
C SER A 155 2.20 -15.58 6.97
N GLY A 156 1.62 -16.03 5.85
CA GLY A 156 2.15 -15.76 4.52
C GLY A 156 1.87 -14.34 4.03
N THR A 157 2.55 -13.96 2.95
CA THR A 157 2.37 -12.69 2.23
C THR A 157 1.70 -12.98 0.89
N ALA A 158 0.60 -12.31 0.52
CA ALA A 158 -0.05 -12.64 -0.75
C ALA A 158 0.76 -12.17 -1.95
N ILE A 159 1.22 -10.91 -1.94
CA ILE A 159 2.06 -10.33 -2.99
C ILE A 159 3.27 -9.64 -2.36
N ASN A 160 4.47 -9.90 -2.88
CA ASN A 160 5.69 -9.26 -2.44
C ASN A 160 6.43 -8.62 -3.63
N LEU A 161 6.42 -7.29 -3.67
CA LEU A 161 7.04 -6.47 -4.71
C LEU A 161 8.41 -5.97 -4.23
N MET A 162 9.45 -6.76 -4.51
CA MET A 162 10.86 -6.43 -4.28
C MET A 162 11.50 -5.82 -5.54
N GLY A 163 10.85 -4.81 -6.11
CA GLY A 163 11.26 -4.14 -7.34
C GLY A 163 10.43 -2.89 -7.61
N ASN A 164 10.82 -2.17 -8.65
CA ASN A 164 10.19 -0.92 -9.06
C ASN A 164 9.30 -1.08 -10.31
N ASP A 165 8.48 -0.06 -10.57
CA ASP A 165 7.67 0.08 -11.78
C ASP A 165 6.62 -1.04 -11.99
N ASN A 166 6.12 -1.63 -10.91
CA ASN A 166 5.08 -2.67 -10.97
C ASN A 166 3.69 -2.11 -10.67
N ALA A 167 2.66 -2.85 -11.08
CA ALA A 167 1.28 -2.49 -10.79
C ALA A 167 0.50 -3.68 -10.24
N VAL A 168 -0.32 -3.43 -9.21
CA VAL A 168 -1.34 -4.36 -8.74
C VAL A 168 -2.69 -3.67 -8.90
N THR A 169 -3.53 -4.19 -9.79
CA THR A 169 -4.84 -3.58 -10.08
C THR A 169 -5.98 -4.57 -9.90
N ASP A 170 -7.14 -4.11 -9.42
CA ASP A 170 -8.38 -4.91 -9.39
C ASP A 170 -8.19 -6.31 -8.78
N THR A 171 -7.47 -6.36 -7.65
CA THR A 171 -6.99 -7.63 -7.05
C THR A 171 -7.52 -7.75 -5.64
N VAL A 172 -8.13 -8.90 -5.33
CA VAL A 172 -8.67 -9.22 -4.03
C VAL A 172 -7.69 -10.10 -3.26
N ILE A 173 -7.39 -9.71 -2.03
CA ILE A 173 -6.44 -10.39 -1.17
C ILE A 173 -7.12 -10.75 0.15
N PHE A 174 -7.07 -12.03 0.50
CA PHE A 174 -7.76 -12.58 1.65
C PHE A 174 -6.87 -13.48 2.49
N SER A 175 -7.17 -13.54 3.78
CA SER A 175 -6.63 -14.53 4.72
C SER A 175 -5.12 -14.78 4.66
N ALA A 176 -4.32 -13.76 4.35
CA ALA A 176 -2.86 -13.74 4.45
C ALA A 176 -2.43 -12.85 5.62
N ARG A 177 -1.23 -13.02 6.17
CA ARG A 177 -0.71 -12.11 7.20
C ARG A 177 -0.50 -10.71 6.64
N ILE A 178 0.17 -10.63 5.50
CA ILE A 178 0.38 -9.39 4.76
C ILE A 178 -0.31 -9.51 3.42
N GLY A 179 -1.11 -8.52 3.04
CA GLY A 179 -1.73 -8.49 1.72
C GLY A 179 -0.69 -8.21 0.65
N VAL A 180 -0.18 -6.97 0.59
CA VAL A 180 0.91 -6.57 -0.31
C VAL A 180 2.09 -6.04 0.50
N MET A 181 3.26 -6.65 0.33
CA MET A 181 4.54 -6.11 0.78
C MET A 181 5.20 -5.38 -0.40
N VAL A 182 5.70 -4.17 -0.18
CA VAL A 182 6.40 -3.37 -1.18
C VAL A 182 7.74 -2.94 -0.61
N SER A 183 8.82 -3.22 -1.36
CA SER A 183 10.20 -2.84 -1.02
C SER A 183 10.95 -2.24 -2.21
N GLY A 184 10.21 -1.69 -3.18
CA GLY A 184 10.76 -0.92 -4.30
C GLY A 184 9.88 0.28 -4.66
N GLN A 185 10.42 1.16 -5.50
CA GLN A 185 9.83 2.47 -5.84
C GLN A 185 8.85 2.42 -7.01
N ALA A 186 8.12 3.51 -7.22
CA ALA A 186 7.34 3.77 -8.43
C ALA A 186 6.20 2.77 -8.72
N ASN A 187 5.81 1.95 -7.75
CA ASN A 187 4.71 1.01 -7.88
C ASN A 187 3.34 1.69 -7.75
N LEU A 188 2.34 1.11 -8.40
CA LEU A 188 0.94 1.52 -8.34
C LEU A 188 0.07 0.37 -7.80
N LEU A 189 -0.67 0.62 -6.74
CA LEU A 189 -1.70 -0.27 -6.23
C LEU A 189 -3.05 0.43 -6.43
N SER A 190 -3.97 -0.16 -7.21
CA SER A 190 -5.29 0.44 -7.42
C SER A 190 -6.42 -0.58 -7.50
N GLY A 191 -7.59 -0.30 -6.91
CA GLY A 191 -8.67 -1.29 -6.87
C GLY A 191 -8.27 -2.54 -6.08
N VAL A 192 -7.31 -2.42 -5.16
CA VAL A 192 -6.86 -3.55 -4.33
C VAL A 192 -7.80 -3.68 -3.14
N HIS A 193 -8.43 -4.84 -2.99
CA HIS A 193 -9.28 -5.14 -1.84
C HIS A 193 -8.54 -6.09 -0.90
N CYS A 194 -8.14 -5.60 0.27
CA CYS A 194 -7.54 -6.43 1.32
C CYS A 194 -8.56 -6.71 2.43
N TYR A 195 -9.00 -7.96 2.56
CA TYR A 195 -9.64 -8.50 3.76
C TYR A 195 -8.81 -9.66 4.32
N ASN A 196 -7.49 -9.44 4.34
CA ASN A 196 -6.54 -10.38 4.92
C ASN A 196 -6.56 -10.27 6.46
N LYS A 197 -5.61 -10.95 7.14
CA LYS A 197 -5.49 -10.94 8.59
C LYS A 197 -5.68 -9.52 9.16
N ALA A 198 -6.62 -9.37 10.08
CA ALA A 198 -6.99 -8.11 10.68
C ALA A 198 -5.80 -7.48 11.42
N THR A 199 -5.76 -6.15 11.46
CA THR A 199 -4.70 -5.41 12.16
C THR A 199 -4.68 -5.74 13.66
N GLY A 200 -5.85 -5.95 14.28
CA GLY A 200 -5.95 -6.38 15.68
C GLY A 200 -5.32 -7.76 15.98
N PHE A 201 -5.09 -8.58 14.96
CA PHE A 201 -4.38 -9.87 15.09
C PHE A 201 -2.91 -9.79 14.60
N GLY A 202 -2.43 -8.60 14.25
CA GLY A 202 -1.07 -8.38 13.75
C GLY A 202 -0.91 -8.60 12.25
N GLY A 203 -2.00 -8.53 11.48
CA GLY A 203 -1.93 -8.49 10.03
C GLY A 203 -1.81 -7.07 9.46
N THR A 204 -1.49 -6.98 8.18
CA THR A 204 -1.33 -5.70 7.47
C THR A 204 -1.86 -5.83 6.05
N GLY A 205 -2.67 -4.89 5.60
CA GLY A 205 -3.22 -4.87 4.25
C GLY A 205 -2.13 -4.60 3.24
N ILE A 206 -1.48 -3.44 3.38
CA ILE A 206 -0.37 -3.03 2.53
C ILE A 206 0.77 -2.54 3.42
N TYR A 207 1.96 -3.08 3.21
CA TYR A 207 3.17 -2.70 3.95
C TYR A 207 4.24 -2.18 3.00
N LEU A 208 4.51 -0.88 3.10
CA LEU A 208 5.62 -0.18 2.44
C LEU A 208 6.86 -0.24 3.35
N ARG A 209 7.77 -1.17 3.04
CA ARG A 209 9.01 -1.41 3.77
C ARG A 209 10.21 -0.92 2.96
N LEU A 210 10.29 0.40 2.80
CA LEU A 210 11.33 1.09 2.05
C LEU A 210 11.58 2.50 2.63
N PRO A 211 12.15 2.59 3.85
CA PRO A 211 12.35 3.85 4.53
C PRO A 211 13.17 4.83 3.67
N GLY A 212 12.66 6.05 3.52
CA GLY A 212 13.30 7.12 2.75
C GLY A 212 13.16 7.01 1.23
N LEU A 213 12.54 5.95 0.70
CA LEU A 213 12.55 5.64 -0.74
C LEU A 213 11.15 5.37 -1.33
N THR A 214 10.04 5.64 -0.63
CA THR A 214 8.72 5.10 -1.02
C THR A 214 8.28 5.33 -2.47
N GLN A 215 8.08 6.57 -2.92
CA GLN A 215 7.70 6.93 -4.29
C GLN A 215 6.56 6.07 -4.89
N ASN A 216 5.57 5.68 -4.07
CA ASN A 216 4.51 4.73 -4.44
C ASN A 216 3.13 5.39 -4.39
N ARG A 217 2.16 4.80 -5.10
CA ARG A 217 0.77 5.27 -5.14
C ARG A 217 -0.18 4.14 -4.77
N ILE A 218 -1.06 4.37 -3.82
CA ILE A 218 -2.15 3.47 -3.41
C ILE A 218 -3.45 4.23 -3.59
N VAL A 219 -4.27 3.85 -4.57
CA VAL A 219 -5.42 4.66 -4.98
C VAL A 219 -6.67 3.83 -5.25
N ASN A 220 -7.84 4.30 -4.81
CA ASN A 220 -9.13 3.64 -5.09
C ASN A 220 -9.18 2.19 -4.60
N SER A 221 -8.60 1.92 -3.42
CA SER A 221 -8.53 0.58 -2.82
C SER A 221 -9.57 0.40 -1.71
N TYR A 222 -9.74 -0.83 -1.23
CA TYR A 222 -10.63 -1.15 -0.11
C TYR A 222 -9.90 -2.01 0.93
N LEU A 223 -9.85 -1.53 2.17
CA LEU A 223 -9.15 -2.17 3.28
C LEU A 223 -10.15 -2.53 4.37
N ASP A 224 -10.39 -3.81 4.57
CA ASP A 224 -11.41 -4.36 5.44
C ASP A 224 -10.76 -4.98 6.71
N TYR A 225 -10.92 -4.31 7.86
CA TYR A 225 -10.28 -4.63 9.16
C TYR A 225 -8.74 -4.66 9.18
N THR A 226 -8.09 -4.19 8.11
CA THR A 226 -6.63 -4.21 7.97
C THR A 226 -6.11 -2.88 7.43
N GLY A 227 -4.93 -2.44 7.87
CA GLY A 227 -4.43 -1.10 7.58
C GLY A 227 -3.31 -1.03 6.52
N ILE A 228 -2.78 0.18 6.37
CA ILE A 228 -1.54 0.45 5.64
C ILE A 228 -0.44 0.78 6.65
N VAL A 229 0.76 0.24 6.46
CA VAL A 229 1.95 0.63 7.23
C VAL A 229 3.01 1.16 6.26
N ALA A 230 3.58 2.32 6.57
CA ALA A 230 4.67 2.92 5.79
C ALA A 230 5.83 3.33 6.68
N GLU A 231 7.02 2.81 6.41
CA GLU A 231 8.27 3.21 7.07
C GLU A 231 8.90 4.41 6.35
N ASP A 232 9.22 5.47 7.11
CA ASP A 232 9.78 6.76 6.64
C ASP A 232 9.32 7.18 5.22
N PRO A 233 8.03 7.46 5.01
CA PRO A 233 7.51 7.60 3.66
C PRO A 233 7.99 8.87 2.96
N VAL A 234 8.45 8.69 1.71
CA VAL A 234 8.86 9.79 0.82
C VAL A 234 8.08 9.70 -0.50
N GLN A 235 7.40 10.76 -0.91
CA GLN A 235 6.58 10.81 -2.14
C GLN A 235 5.53 9.68 -2.22
N LEU A 236 4.73 9.54 -1.16
CA LEU A 236 3.68 8.53 -1.07
C LEU A 236 2.30 9.16 -1.27
N GLN A 237 1.48 8.59 -2.15
CA GLN A 237 0.06 8.94 -2.28
C GLN A 237 -0.84 7.81 -1.80
N ILE A 238 -1.80 8.13 -0.93
CA ILE A 238 -2.91 7.29 -0.50
C ILE A 238 -4.20 8.07 -0.71
N SER A 239 -5.01 7.72 -1.71
CA SER A 239 -6.23 8.48 -2.02
C SER A 239 -7.40 7.66 -2.53
N GLY A 240 -8.62 8.16 -2.37
CA GLY A 240 -9.85 7.50 -2.87
C GLY A 240 -10.11 6.13 -2.23
N THR A 241 -9.44 5.82 -1.13
CA THR A 241 -9.42 4.49 -0.53
C THR A 241 -10.44 4.39 0.61
N PHE A 242 -11.14 3.26 0.70
CA PHE A 242 -12.08 2.99 1.80
C PHE A 242 -11.41 2.10 2.86
N PHE A 243 -11.50 2.51 4.12
CA PHE A 243 -11.01 1.79 5.29
C PHE A 243 -12.20 1.43 6.19
N LEU A 244 -12.44 0.14 6.40
CA LEU A 244 -13.52 -0.38 7.24
C LEU A 244 -12.95 -1.08 8.49
N GLY A 245 -13.71 -1.06 9.58
CA GLY A 245 -13.47 -1.93 10.73
C GLY A 245 -12.27 -1.49 11.56
N ASP A 246 -12.16 -0.18 11.81
CA ASP A 246 -11.03 0.45 12.49
C ASP A 246 -9.68 0.30 11.75
N ALA A 247 -9.71 0.02 10.45
CA ALA A 247 -8.52 0.09 9.61
C ALA A 247 -7.96 1.52 9.55
N PHE A 248 -6.63 1.65 9.69
CA PHE A 248 -5.94 2.94 9.73
C PHE A 248 -4.64 2.92 8.93
N ILE A 249 -4.03 4.09 8.77
CA ILE A 249 -2.71 4.25 8.19
C ILE A 249 -1.69 4.51 9.31
N LEU A 250 -0.66 3.67 9.41
CA LEU A 250 0.45 3.84 10.35
C LEU A 250 1.68 4.37 9.62
N LEU A 251 2.13 5.56 10.01
CA LEU A 251 3.38 6.16 9.57
C LEU A 251 4.44 5.86 10.62
N LYS A 252 5.41 5.04 10.27
CA LYS A 252 6.43 4.55 11.20
C LYS A 252 7.77 5.22 10.94
N SER A 253 8.29 5.85 11.98
CA SER A 253 9.59 6.50 11.97
C SER A 253 10.69 5.48 12.24
N ILE A 254 11.59 5.29 11.27
CA ILE A 254 12.80 4.46 11.42
C ILE A 254 14.01 5.37 11.62
N ALA A 255 14.18 6.34 10.74
CA ALA A 255 15.25 7.33 10.77
C ALA A 255 14.74 8.78 10.86
N GLY A 256 13.42 8.99 10.95
CA GLY A 256 12.83 10.30 11.24
C GLY A 256 12.40 11.11 10.03
N TYR A 257 12.27 10.49 8.86
CA TYR A 257 11.94 11.19 7.61
C TYR A 257 10.47 10.98 7.22
N ILE A 258 9.77 12.06 6.90
CA ILE A 258 8.49 12.00 6.20
C ILE A 258 8.33 13.18 5.25
N ARG A 259 8.26 12.89 3.94
CA ARG A 259 8.26 13.96 2.95
C ARG A 259 7.38 13.70 1.73
N GLY A 260 6.61 14.70 1.29
CA GLY A 260 5.83 14.59 0.06
C GLY A 260 4.73 13.53 0.17
N VAL A 261 4.12 13.39 1.33
CA VAL A 261 3.09 12.38 1.60
C VAL A 261 1.71 13.00 1.44
N SER A 262 0.83 12.37 0.67
CA SER A 262 -0.56 12.80 0.49
C SER A 262 -1.51 11.69 0.89
N ILE A 263 -2.29 11.90 1.96
CA ILE A 263 -3.35 11.03 2.45
C ILE A 263 -4.65 11.80 2.35
N VAL A 264 -5.33 11.69 1.21
CA VAL A 264 -6.44 12.58 0.86
C VAL A 264 -7.63 11.87 0.24
N ASP A 265 -8.81 12.43 0.43
CA ASP A 265 -10.04 11.97 -0.25
C ASP A 265 -10.36 10.48 0.03
N ASN A 266 -10.03 10.00 1.24
CA ASN A 266 -10.33 8.64 1.69
C ASN A 266 -11.58 8.60 2.57
N MET A 267 -12.16 7.42 2.73
CA MET A 267 -13.28 7.16 3.65
C MET A 267 -12.82 6.22 4.76
N PHE A 268 -13.14 6.54 6.02
CA PHE A 268 -12.84 5.73 7.19
C PHE A 268 -14.12 5.43 7.97
N SER A 269 -14.37 4.17 8.27
CA SER A 269 -15.53 3.72 9.06
C SER A 269 -15.10 2.75 10.15
N GLY A 270 -15.36 3.10 11.41
CA GLY A 270 -14.92 2.34 12.57
C GLY A 270 -15.98 2.19 13.66
N SER A 271 -15.53 1.73 14.82
CA SER A 271 -16.35 1.24 15.93
C SER A 271 -16.69 2.30 16.99
N GLY A 272 -16.09 3.48 16.93
CA GLY A 272 -16.23 4.54 17.93
C GLY A 272 -15.26 4.44 19.11
N HIS A 273 -14.32 3.48 19.10
CA HIS A 273 -13.35 3.27 20.20
C HIS A 273 -12.14 4.21 20.19
N GLY A 274 -12.21 5.35 19.48
CA GLY A 274 -11.14 6.35 19.50
C GLY A 274 -9.93 6.04 18.61
N VAL A 275 -10.04 5.09 17.67
CA VAL A 275 -8.96 4.77 16.73
C VAL A 275 -8.75 5.92 15.75
N GLN A 276 -7.51 6.42 15.66
CA GLN A 276 -7.15 7.49 14.73
C GLN A 276 -6.97 6.98 13.31
N ILE A 277 -7.44 7.74 12.32
CA ILE A 277 -7.36 7.37 10.90
C ILE A 277 -5.91 7.33 10.37
N VAL A 278 -5.05 8.19 10.91
CA VAL A 278 -3.62 8.24 10.64
C VAL A 278 -2.90 8.29 11.99
N GLN A 279 -1.89 7.44 12.16
CA GLN A 279 -1.14 7.29 13.40
C GLN A 279 0.35 7.44 13.13
N LEU A 280 1.08 7.96 14.11
CA LEU A 280 2.54 8.04 14.10
C LEU A 280 3.11 6.98 15.04
N ASP A 281 3.96 6.09 14.53
CA ASP A 281 4.79 5.20 15.34
C ASP A 281 6.21 5.79 15.42
N GLN A 282 6.48 6.46 16.53
CA GLN A 282 7.76 7.12 16.82
C GLN A 282 8.55 6.42 17.93
N ARG A 283 8.30 5.11 18.15
CA ARG A 283 8.97 4.35 19.23
C ARG A 283 10.48 4.26 19.06
N ASN A 284 10.99 4.34 17.83
CA ASN A 284 12.43 4.34 17.55
C ASN A 284 13.00 5.76 17.61
N THR A 285 12.42 6.68 16.83
CA THR A 285 12.79 8.09 16.79
C THR A 285 11.58 8.94 16.40
N ALA A 286 11.61 10.23 16.73
CA ALA A 286 10.61 11.18 16.25
C ALA A 286 10.76 11.44 14.74
N PHE A 287 9.70 11.94 14.11
CA PHE A 287 9.76 12.52 12.78
C PHE A 287 10.29 13.95 12.91
N ASP A 288 11.59 14.10 12.71
CA ASP A 288 12.29 15.40 12.84
C ASP A 288 12.45 16.11 11.49
N ASP A 289 12.35 15.38 10.37
CA ASP A 289 12.35 15.92 9.01
C ASP A 289 10.97 15.70 8.37
N VAL A 290 10.06 16.64 8.63
CA VAL A 290 8.70 16.67 8.11
C VAL A 290 8.61 17.75 7.04
N GLY A 291 8.21 17.39 5.81
CA GLY A 291 8.00 18.38 4.76
C GLY A 291 6.99 17.95 3.71
N GLN A 292 6.15 18.85 3.20
CA GLN A 292 5.20 18.52 2.13
C GLN A 292 4.25 17.35 2.51
N VAL A 293 3.73 17.33 3.74
CA VAL A 293 2.83 16.27 4.24
C VAL A 293 1.39 16.78 4.31
N VAL A 294 0.51 16.20 3.51
CA VAL A 294 -0.91 16.56 3.42
C VAL A 294 -1.76 15.39 3.87
N VAL A 295 -2.45 15.55 5.00
CA VAL A 295 -3.54 14.66 5.42
C VAL A 295 -4.79 15.52 5.50
N ASP A 296 -5.71 15.38 4.55
CA ASP A 296 -6.83 16.32 4.38
C ASP A 296 -7.99 15.68 3.60
N ARG A 297 -9.19 16.25 3.69
CA ARG A 297 -10.40 15.84 2.94
C ARG A 297 -10.75 14.36 3.10
N ASN A 298 -10.46 13.77 4.25
CA ASN A 298 -10.87 12.40 4.56
C ASN A 298 -12.27 12.45 5.23
N SER A 299 -13.17 11.55 4.82
CA SER A 299 -14.47 11.38 5.46
C SER A 299 -14.35 10.34 6.57
N VAL A 300 -14.78 10.68 7.79
CA VAL A 300 -14.56 9.85 8.97
C VAL A 300 -15.88 9.57 9.68
N ASN A 301 -16.19 8.28 9.91
CA ASN A 301 -17.33 7.82 10.68
C ASN A 301 -16.87 6.84 11.77
N GLY A 302 -17.16 7.13 13.05
CA GLY A 302 -16.81 6.23 14.15
C GLY A 302 -15.29 6.08 14.42
N MET A 303 -14.46 7.01 13.94
CA MET A 303 -13.01 7.05 14.16
C MET A 303 -12.58 8.49 14.49
N VAL A 304 -11.33 8.66 14.94
CA VAL A 304 -10.76 9.98 15.25
C VAL A 304 -10.07 10.54 14.02
N GLU A 305 -10.58 11.67 13.53
CA GLU A 305 -9.97 12.41 12.44
C GLU A 305 -8.56 12.91 12.83
N LYS A 306 -7.62 12.79 11.89
CA LYS A 306 -6.30 13.39 11.97
C LYS A 306 -6.00 14.10 10.66
N SER A 307 -5.43 15.30 10.74
CA SER A 307 -5.17 16.15 9.59
C SER A 307 -3.90 16.99 9.76
N THR A 308 -3.33 17.46 8.66
CA THR A 308 -2.28 18.50 8.67
C THR A 308 -2.83 19.89 8.38
N VAL A 309 -4.14 20.02 8.14
CA VAL A 309 -4.84 21.30 7.95
C VAL A 309 -6.09 21.31 8.82
N ALA A 310 -6.26 22.32 9.66
CA ALA A 310 -7.42 22.39 10.54
C ALA A 310 -8.04 23.79 10.54
N ARG A 311 -9.35 23.83 10.79
CA ARG A 311 -10.12 25.06 10.99
C ARG A 311 -10.79 25.02 12.35
N GLY A 312 -10.80 26.14 13.04
CA GLY A 312 -11.40 26.27 14.36
C GLY A 312 -11.84 27.69 14.63
N SER A 313 -12.71 27.85 15.61
CA SER A 313 -13.14 29.16 16.08
C SER A 313 -13.35 29.15 17.59
N VAL A 314 -13.17 30.31 18.20
CA VAL A 314 -13.47 30.51 19.62
C VAL A 314 -14.12 31.87 19.82
N ASP A 315 -15.24 31.88 20.52
CA ASP A 315 -15.92 33.08 20.99
C ASP A 315 -15.33 33.52 22.33
N GLY A 316 -15.25 34.83 22.56
CA GLY A 316 -14.73 35.34 23.82
C GLY A 316 -14.98 36.82 24.05
N ASN A 317 -14.82 37.23 25.31
CA ASN A 317 -14.75 38.62 25.72
C ASN A 317 -13.48 38.80 26.54
N GLY A 318 -12.58 39.67 26.07
CA GLY A 318 -11.32 39.95 26.73
C GLY A 318 -10.27 40.39 25.74
N THR A 319 -9.01 40.09 26.05
CA THR A 319 -7.86 40.50 25.24
C THR A 319 -7.13 39.34 24.58
N SER A 320 -7.61 38.10 24.73
CA SER A 320 -6.92 36.90 24.25
C SER A 320 -7.92 35.80 23.90
N TRP A 321 -7.65 35.11 22.78
CA TRP A 321 -8.42 33.98 22.26
C TRP A 321 -7.44 32.86 21.92
N THR A 322 -7.73 31.66 22.43
CA THR A 322 -6.91 30.46 22.19
C THR A 322 -7.74 29.41 21.47
N VAL A 323 -7.29 29.00 20.29
CA VAL A 323 -7.87 27.87 19.54
C VAL A 323 -6.93 26.67 19.68
N ASP A 324 -7.43 25.57 20.23
CA ASP A 324 -6.65 24.33 20.46
C ASP A 324 -6.87 23.33 19.32
N PHE A 325 -5.79 23.01 18.60
CA PHE A 325 -5.81 22.09 17.47
C PHE A 325 -5.21 20.71 17.77
N ASN A 326 -4.79 20.43 19.01
CA ASN A 326 -4.24 19.12 19.39
C ASN A 326 -5.13 17.91 19.05
N PRO A 327 -6.47 17.99 19.19
CA PRO A 327 -7.31 16.85 18.86
C PRO A 327 -7.19 16.43 17.39
N VAL A 328 -7.01 17.40 16.48
CA VAL A 328 -7.10 17.21 15.03
C VAL A 328 -5.73 17.09 14.37
N LEU A 329 -4.76 17.91 14.77
CA LEU A 329 -3.47 17.93 14.10
C LEU A 329 -2.69 16.63 14.30
N LEU A 330 -2.01 16.20 13.23
CA LEU A 330 -1.27 14.95 13.19
C LEU A 330 0.07 15.07 13.92
N PHE A 331 0.85 16.10 13.61
CA PHE A 331 2.16 16.31 14.22
C PHE A 331 2.03 17.15 15.50
N PRO A 332 2.77 16.81 16.56
CA PRO A 332 2.87 17.68 17.71
C PRO A 332 3.67 18.95 17.36
N ASP A 333 3.18 20.10 17.79
CA ASP A 333 3.91 21.39 17.77
C ASP A 333 4.53 21.78 16.41
N LEU A 334 3.80 21.55 15.31
CA LEU A 334 4.30 21.78 13.94
C LEU A 334 3.38 22.70 13.12
N ILE A 335 2.84 23.75 13.72
CA ILE A 335 2.07 24.74 12.96
C ILE A 335 3.04 25.66 12.19
N ASN A 336 3.12 25.47 10.88
CA ASN A 336 4.02 26.24 9.99
C ASN A 336 3.35 27.48 9.40
N HIS A 337 2.02 27.45 9.26
CA HIS A 337 1.26 28.56 8.69
C HIS A 337 -0.08 28.75 9.39
N VAL A 338 -0.44 30.01 9.62
CA VAL A 338 -1.70 30.42 10.25
C VAL A 338 -2.36 31.52 9.43
N GLN A 339 -3.66 31.37 9.18
CA GLN A 339 -4.54 32.44 8.73
C GLN A 339 -5.64 32.62 9.78
N TYR A 340 -5.93 33.86 10.16
CA TYR A 340 -7.00 34.14 11.11
C TYR A 340 -7.80 35.38 10.74
N THR A 341 -9.02 35.46 11.27
CA THR A 341 -9.89 36.64 11.21
C THR A 341 -10.54 36.83 12.57
N LEU A 342 -10.52 38.07 13.06
CA LEU A 342 -11.26 38.48 14.26
C LEU A 342 -12.51 39.23 13.82
N VAL A 343 -13.66 38.79 14.31
CA VAL A 343 -14.97 39.44 14.09
C VAL A 343 -15.43 40.01 15.42
N ALA A 344 -15.37 41.33 15.57
CA ALA A 344 -15.91 42.00 16.75
C ALA A 344 -17.45 41.97 16.72
N SER A 345 -18.07 41.69 17.86
CA SER A 345 -19.53 41.60 17.99
C SER A 345 -20.20 42.97 17.98
N GLU A 346 -19.46 44.02 18.35
CA GLU A 346 -19.94 45.40 18.40
C GLU A 346 -19.60 46.16 17.11
N ALA A 347 -20.60 46.86 16.56
CA ALA A 347 -20.41 47.66 15.35
C ALA A 347 -19.46 48.84 15.59
N GLY A 348 -18.50 49.02 14.67
CA GLY A 348 -17.55 50.13 14.74
C GLY A 348 -16.34 49.89 15.66
N VAL A 349 -16.21 48.70 16.26
CA VAL A 349 -15.06 48.32 17.08
C VAL A 349 -13.96 47.71 16.20
N PHE A 350 -12.78 48.34 16.19
CA PHE A 350 -11.61 47.92 15.41
C PHE A 350 -10.37 47.80 16.33
N PRO A 351 -10.24 46.71 17.12
CA PRO A 351 -9.08 46.55 17.98
C PRO A 351 -7.81 46.36 17.14
N LEU A 352 -6.67 46.81 17.68
CA LEU A 352 -5.39 46.33 17.16
C LEU A 352 -5.22 44.89 17.64
N HIS A 353 -4.96 43.96 16.72
CA HIS A 353 -4.84 42.55 17.02
C HIS A 353 -3.61 41.92 16.36
N ALA A 354 -3.08 40.88 16.99
CA ALA A 354 -1.93 40.13 16.47
C ALA A 354 -1.99 38.65 16.85
N LEU A 355 -1.44 37.81 15.98
CA LEU A 355 -1.05 36.43 16.32
C LEU A 355 0.13 36.49 17.30
N ARG A 356 0.06 35.75 18.41
CA ARG A 356 1.07 35.79 19.48
C ARG A 356 1.76 34.47 19.73
N ASN A 357 1.06 33.35 19.58
CA ASN A 357 1.60 32.03 19.85
C ASN A 357 0.97 30.99 18.92
N VAL A 358 1.76 29.97 18.57
CA VAL A 358 1.35 28.79 17.79
C VAL A 358 1.85 27.47 18.41
N SER A 359 2.57 27.54 19.53
CA SER A 359 3.15 26.39 20.21
C SER A 359 2.09 25.44 20.78
N ASP A 360 2.48 24.19 21.00
CA ASP A 360 1.61 23.12 21.49
C ASP A 360 0.35 22.95 20.64
N ASN A 361 0.44 23.19 19.32
CA ASN A 361 -0.70 23.21 18.40
C ASN A 361 -1.84 24.15 18.85
N ARG A 362 -1.51 25.25 19.54
CA ARG A 362 -2.49 26.24 20.02
C ARG A 362 -2.21 27.59 19.40
N VAL A 363 -3.23 28.14 18.73
CA VAL A 363 -3.15 29.48 18.16
C VAL A 363 -3.70 30.48 19.16
N VAL A 364 -2.88 31.45 19.55
CA VAL A 364 -3.26 32.55 20.44
C VAL A 364 -3.27 33.85 19.67
N VAL A 365 -4.45 34.49 19.62
CA VAL A 365 -4.65 35.84 19.07
C VAL A 365 -4.95 36.78 20.22
N GLU A 366 -4.29 37.93 20.26
CA GLU A 366 -4.51 38.95 21.28
C GLU A 366 -4.92 40.29 20.68
N THR A 367 -5.66 41.08 21.45
CA THR A 367 -6.02 42.46 21.16
C THR A 367 -5.39 43.42 22.16
N ASN A 368 -5.25 44.69 21.76
CA ASN A 368 -4.73 45.75 22.63
C ASN A 368 -5.72 46.21 23.73
N ALA A 369 -7.01 45.90 23.57
CA ALA A 369 -8.06 46.27 24.51
C ALA A 369 -9.15 45.19 24.55
N PRO A 370 -9.94 45.09 25.65
CA PRO A 370 -11.03 44.14 25.75
C PRO A 370 -12.03 44.30 24.61
N VAL A 371 -12.31 43.22 23.90
CA VAL A 371 -13.32 43.15 22.84
C VAL A 371 -14.12 41.88 23.02
N THR A 372 -15.42 41.96 22.78
CA THR A 372 -16.27 40.78 22.58
C THR A 372 -16.25 40.42 21.10
N GLY A 373 -15.89 39.19 20.77
CA GLY A 373 -15.82 38.75 19.37
C GLY A 373 -15.43 37.29 19.21
N THR A 374 -15.40 36.87 17.95
CA THR A 374 -15.03 35.52 17.52
C THR A 374 -13.73 35.57 16.74
N VAL A 375 -12.82 34.66 17.06
CA VAL A 375 -11.61 34.44 16.25
C VAL A 375 -11.80 33.15 15.45
N TYR A 376 -11.72 33.25 14.13
CA TYR A 376 -11.68 32.12 13.20
C TYR A 376 -10.24 31.88 12.76
N VAL A 377 -9.78 30.64 12.78
CA VAL A 377 -8.40 30.26 12.49
C VAL A 377 -8.36 29.09 11.51
N THR A 378 -7.46 29.17 10.54
CA THR A 378 -7.01 28.04 9.72
C THR A 378 -5.51 27.84 9.93
N VAL A 379 -5.07 26.60 10.15
CA VAL A 379 -3.67 26.23 10.40
C VAL A 379 -3.20 25.16 9.41
N ASN A 380 -1.90 25.10 9.15
CA ASN A 380 -1.28 24.12 8.25
C ASN A 380 0.10 23.66 8.78
N GLN A 381 0.34 22.33 8.77
CA GLN A 381 1.59 21.68 9.15
C GLN A 381 2.41 21.14 7.96
N GLY A 382 1.82 21.12 6.77
CA GLY A 382 2.29 20.40 5.59
C GLY A 382 3.05 21.23 4.55
N VAL A 383 3.23 22.54 4.75
CA VAL A 383 3.94 23.42 3.80
C VAL A 383 5.44 23.22 3.89
#